data_AF-A0A962ENM0-F1
#
_entry.id   AF-A0A962ENM0-F1
#
_cell.length_a   1.000
_cell.length_b   1.000
_cell.length_c   1.000
_cell.angle_alpha   90.00
_cell.angle_beta   90.00
_cell.angle_gamma   90.00
#
_symmetry.space_group_name_H-M   'P 1'
#
loop_
_entity.id
_entity.type
_entity.pdbx_description
1 polymer ?
#
loop_
_entity_poly.entity_id
_entity_poly.type
_entity_poly.pdbx_seq_one_letter_code
_entity_poly.pdbx_strand_id
1 'polypeptide(L)'
;MSEVSEKHLQMLLIAYLAIAKDILNEQELLCLQDEVVQQYILLANEVIAIESLMDRKLVRKALQLLVRGLPVEEIIFQIFSLHIYRLCLLGSQHPLERGIIRQQIIGYLPLFESAVEKKLFGEDVYRSRAESLMAIADKTAAMDQAMAKLALEYDAL
;
A
#
# COMPACT_ATOMS: atom_id res chain seq x y z
N MET A 1 -10.94 -1.38 17.71
CA MET A 1 -10.68 -0.41 16.63
C MET A 1 -10.45 0.92 17.31
N SER A 2 -9.25 1.48 17.28
CA SER A 2 -9.04 2.82 17.86
C SER A 2 -9.79 3.80 16.97
N GLU A 3 -10.57 4.71 17.57
CA GLU A 3 -11.10 5.84 16.82
C GLU A 3 -9.93 6.58 16.19
N VAL A 4 -9.85 6.55 14.87
CA VAL A 4 -8.89 7.36 14.13
C VAL A 4 -9.36 8.79 14.31
N SER A 5 -8.67 9.56 15.16
CA SER A 5 -9.06 10.94 15.37
C SER A 5 -8.98 11.71 14.05
N GLU A 6 -9.96 12.56 13.77
CA GLU A 6 -9.99 13.44 12.59
C GLU A 6 -8.67 14.22 12.42
N LYS A 7 -8.07 14.61 13.56
CA LYS A 7 -6.76 15.24 13.64
C LYS A 7 -5.64 14.38 13.03
N HIS A 8 -5.67 13.06 13.18
CA HIS A 8 -4.68 12.15 12.59
C HIS A 8 -4.79 12.10 11.07
N LEU A 9 -6.00 12.00 10.52
CA LEU A 9 -6.21 12.02 9.07
C LEU A 9 -5.80 13.37 8.47
N GLN A 10 -6.10 14.48 9.16
CA GLN A 10 -5.64 15.81 8.76
C GLN A 10 -4.10 15.91 8.77
N MET A 11 -3.43 15.36 9.77
CA MET A 11 -1.96 15.33 9.80
C MET A 11 -1.37 14.52 8.64
N LEU A 12 -1.94 13.35 8.33
CA LEU A 12 -1.51 12.56 7.18
C LEU A 12 -1.72 13.32 5.88
N LEU A 13 -2.88 13.95 5.69
CA LEU A 13 -3.16 14.76 4.50
C LEU A 13 -2.15 15.89 4.34
N ILE A 14 -1.88 16.66 5.40
CA ILE A 14 -0.88 17.73 5.38
C ILE A 14 0.51 17.17 5.02
N ALA A 15 0.91 16.04 5.60
CA ALA A 15 2.18 15.40 5.30
C ALA A 15 2.28 14.97 3.83
N TYR A 16 1.24 14.35 3.28
CA TYR A 16 1.19 13.95 1.88
C TYR A 16 1.27 15.15 0.93
N LEU A 17 0.51 16.21 1.20
CA LEU A 17 0.56 17.44 0.38
C LEU A 17 1.91 18.15 0.47
N ALA A 18 2.54 18.16 1.65
CA ALA A 18 3.88 18.71 1.83
C ALA A 18 4.93 17.90 1.05
N ILE A 19 4.87 16.57 1.12
CA ILE A 19 5.75 15.68 0.36
C ILE A 19 5.50 15.83 -1.14
N ALA A 20 4.24 15.91 -1.57
CA ALA A 20 3.87 16.12 -2.98
C ALA A 20 4.55 17.37 -3.55
N LYS A 21 4.55 18.48 -2.82
CA LYS A 21 5.21 19.72 -3.25
C LYS A 21 6.73 19.61 -3.36
N ASP A 22 7.35 18.70 -2.62
CA ASP A 22 8.80 18.48 -2.64
C ASP A 22 9.23 17.56 -3.81
N ILE A 23 8.38 16.60 -4.19
CA ILE A 23 8.76 15.52 -5.12
C ILE A 23 8.13 15.60 -6.50
N LEU A 24 7.01 16.31 -6.65
CA LEU A 24 6.27 16.43 -7.91
C LEU A 24 6.57 17.78 -8.57
N ASN A 25 6.63 17.79 -9.89
CA ASN A 25 6.71 19.05 -10.63
C ASN A 25 5.34 19.76 -10.71
N GLU A 26 5.32 21.01 -11.19
CA GLU A 26 4.09 21.80 -11.25
C GLU A 26 2.97 21.14 -12.07
N GLN A 27 3.29 20.46 -13.17
CA GLN A 27 2.30 19.78 -14.01
C GLN A 27 1.70 18.58 -13.29
N GLU A 28 2.53 17.79 -12.60
CA GLU A 28 2.10 16.64 -11.80
C GLU A 28 1.24 17.07 -10.61
N LEU A 29 1.59 18.18 -9.94
CA LEU A 29 0.80 18.76 -8.86
C LEU A 29 -0.59 19.19 -9.32
N LEU A 30 -0.72 19.77 -10.52
CA LEU A 30 -2.01 20.15 -11.09
C LEU A 30 -2.91 18.95 -11.40
N CYS A 31 -2.33 17.77 -11.62
CA CYS A 31 -3.08 16.53 -11.83
C CYS A 31 -3.55 15.89 -10.51
N LEU A 32 -2.98 16.29 -9.37
CA LEU A 32 -3.33 15.74 -8.07
C LEU A 32 -4.61 16.40 -7.54
N GLN A 33 -5.68 15.62 -7.43
CA GLN A 33 -6.96 16.10 -6.89
C GLN A 33 -7.02 15.84 -5.38
N ASP A 34 -7.33 16.88 -4.60
CA ASP A 34 -7.36 16.81 -3.13
C ASP A 34 -8.33 15.73 -2.62
N GLU A 35 -9.49 15.58 -3.26
CA GLU A 35 -10.51 14.59 -2.89
C GLU A 35 -9.99 13.16 -3.07
N VAL A 36 -9.21 12.91 -4.12
CA VAL A 36 -8.64 11.58 -4.40
C VAL A 36 -7.52 11.26 -3.40
N VAL A 37 -6.70 12.25 -3.04
CA VAL A 37 -5.69 12.09 -1.98
C VAL A 37 -6.36 11.78 -0.64
N GLN A 38 -7.43 12.50 -0.29
CA GLN A 38 -8.20 12.26 0.93
C GLN A 38 -8.81 10.85 0.95
N GLN A 39 -9.43 10.43 -0.16
CA GLN A 39 -10.00 9.09 -0.29
C GLN A 39 -8.93 8.01 -0.15
N TYR A 40 -7.77 8.19 -0.80
CA TYR A 40 -6.63 7.27 -0.66
C TYR A 40 -6.17 7.17 0.80
N ILE A 41 -5.93 8.30 1.48
CA ILE A 41 -5.44 8.29 2.87
C ILE A 41 -6.44 7.60 3.81
N LEU A 42 -7.73 7.89 3.64
CA LEU A 42 -8.79 7.30 4.44
C LEU A 42 -8.76 5.77 4.33
N LEU A 43 -8.80 5.25 3.11
CA LEU A 43 -8.85 3.80 2.86
C LEU A 43 -7.51 3.12 3.16
N ALA A 44 -6.38 3.75 2.85
CA ALA A 44 -5.06 3.21 3.13
C ALA A 44 -4.82 3.04 4.65
N ASN A 45 -5.34 3.96 5.46
CA ASN A 45 -5.25 3.90 6.92
C ASN A 45 -6.05 2.74 7.53
N GLU A 46 -6.98 2.13 6.80
CA GLU A 46 -7.70 0.93 7.27
C GLU A 46 -6.85 -0.34 7.18
N VAL A 47 -5.86 -0.37 6.27
CA VAL A 47 -5.15 -1.60 5.89
C VAL A 47 -3.62 -1.52 6.02
N ILE A 48 -3.05 -0.32 6.10
CA ILE A 48 -1.61 -0.08 6.23
C ILE A 48 -1.32 0.64 7.55
N ALA A 49 -0.29 0.19 8.26
CA ALA A 49 0.16 0.85 9.47
C ALA A 49 0.63 2.29 9.20
N ILE A 50 0.29 3.22 10.11
CA ILE A 50 0.53 4.65 9.92
C ILE A 50 2.02 4.99 9.70
N GLU A 51 2.92 4.25 10.34
CA GLU A 51 4.37 4.42 10.18
C GLU A 51 4.82 4.14 8.74
N SER A 52 4.14 3.21 8.07
CA SER A 52 4.38 2.92 6.66
C SER A 52 3.71 3.94 5.74
N LEU A 53 2.57 4.51 6.13
CA LEU A 53 1.96 5.63 5.41
C LEU A 53 2.79 6.92 5.50
N MET A 54 3.73 7.01 6.44
CA MET A 54 4.69 8.12 6.57
C MET A 54 6.06 7.83 5.91
N ASP A 55 6.25 6.64 5.34
CA ASP A 55 7.49 6.30 4.64
C ASP A 55 7.62 7.07 3.33
N ARG A 56 8.66 7.89 3.19
CA ARG A 56 8.83 8.75 2.01
C ARG A 56 8.83 8.00 0.68
N LYS A 57 9.36 6.77 0.61
CA LYS A 57 9.36 5.98 -0.65
C LYS A 57 7.95 5.53 -1.01
N LEU A 58 7.22 5.02 -0.03
CA LEU A 58 5.83 4.58 -0.24
C LEU A 58 4.90 5.76 -0.55
N VAL A 59 5.05 6.88 0.15
CA VAL A 59 4.31 8.12 -0.12
C VAL A 59 4.59 8.60 -1.54
N ARG A 60 5.88 8.65 -1.96
CA ARG A 60 6.25 9.02 -3.32
C ARG A 60 5.59 8.13 -4.35
N LYS A 61 5.64 6.80 -4.15
CA LYS A 61 4.99 5.85 -5.06
C LYS A 61 3.49 6.09 -5.15
N ALA A 62 2.82 6.24 -4.01
CA ALA A 62 1.37 6.49 -3.97
C ALA A 62 1.03 7.77 -4.74
N LEU A 63 1.74 8.86 -4.51
CA LEU A 63 1.53 10.14 -5.20
C LEU A 63 1.78 10.02 -6.71
N GLN A 64 2.83 9.33 -7.15
CA GLN A 64 3.08 9.09 -8.57
C GLN A 64 1.94 8.28 -9.23
N LEU A 65 1.39 7.28 -8.54
CA LEU A 65 0.28 6.49 -9.06
C LEU A 65 -1.03 7.30 -9.10
N LEU A 66 -1.25 8.16 -8.10
CA LEU A 66 -2.39 9.10 -8.06
C LEU A 66 -2.32 10.09 -9.22
N VAL A 67 -1.16 10.70 -9.47
CA VAL A 67 -0.93 11.61 -10.61
C VAL A 67 -1.18 10.91 -11.95
N ARG A 68 -0.84 9.62 -12.05
CA ARG A 68 -1.12 8.80 -13.24
C ARG A 68 -2.60 8.44 -13.41
N GLY A 69 -3.46 8.82 -12.46
CA GLY A 69 -4.89 8.57 -12.51
C GLY A 69 -5.27 7.10 -12.32
N LEU A 70 -4.44 6.32 -11.61
CA LEU A 70 -4.81 4.95 -11.27
C LEU A 70 -5.94 4.93 -10.22
N PRO A 71 -6.81 3.90 -10.24
CA PRO A 71 -7.85 3.75 -9.22
C PRO A 71 -7.26 3.63 -7.81
N VAL A 72 -7.91 4.25 -6.83
CA VAL A 72 -7.43 4.31 -5.44
C VAL A 72 -7.24 2.91 -4.86
N GLU A 73 -8.16 1.98 -5.13
CA GLU A 73 -8.10 0.60 -4.68
C GLU A 73 -6.86 -0.13 -5.21
N GLU A 74 -6.51 0.13 -6.49
CA GLU A 74 -5.29 -0.42 -7.07
C GLU A 74 -4.06 0.12 -6.36
N ILE A 75 -4.01 1.43 -6.12
CA ILE A 75 -2.89 2.09 -5.44
C ILE A 75 -2.72 1.51 -4.04
N ILE A 76 -3.81 1.37 -3.27
CA ILE A 76 -3.76 0.80 -1.93
C ILE A 76 -3.25 -0.63 -1.97
N PHE A 77 -3.69 -1.45 -2.93
CA PHE A 77 -3.22 -2.82 -3.05
C PHE A 77 -1.72 -2.91 -3.38
N GLN A 78 -1.23 -2.02 -4.25
CA GLN A 78 0.20 -1.92 -4.56
C GLN A 78 1.01 -1.50 -3.33
N ILE A 79 0.57 -0.45 -2.61
CA ILE A 79 1.25 0.05 -1.41
C ILE A 79 1.18 -0.96 -0.27
N PHE A 80 0.06 -1.66 -0.08
CA PHE A 80 -0.10 -2.74 0.88
C PHE A 80 0.89 -3.87 0.62
N SER A 81 1.07 -4.26 -0.64
CA SER A 81 2.04 -5.30 -1.01
C SER A 81 3.48 -4.92 -0.62
N LEU A 82 3.85 -3.66 -0.86
CA LEU A 82 5.16 -3.14 -0.48
C LEU A 82 5.31 -2.96 1.03
N HIS A 83 4.24 -2.62 1.74
CA HIS A 83 4.20 -2.59 3.20
C HIS A 83 4.48 -3.98 3.78
N ILE A 84 3.82 -5.02 3.29
CA ILE A 84 4.08 -6.41 3.71
C ILE A 84 5.53 -6.81 3.46
N TYR A 85 6.09 -6.47 2.29
CA TYR A 85 7.51 -6.69 2.01
C TYR A 85 8.41 -6.04 3.07
N ARG A 86 8.15 -4.77 3.43
CA ARG A 86 8.93 -4.09 4.47
C ARG A 86 8.78 -4.72 5.85
N LEU A 87 7.58 -5.16 6.22
CA LEU A 87 7.38 -5.88 7.47
C LEU A 87 8.18 -7.18 7.49
N CYS A 88 8.26 -7.89 6.37
CA CYS A 88 9.08 -9.09 6.27
C CYS A 88 10.59 -8.80 6.34
N LEU A 89 11.05 -7.63 5.88
CA LEU A 89 12.47 -7.23 5.97
C LEU A 89 12.86 -6.74 7.37
N LEU A 90 12.02 -5.92 7.98
CA LEU A 90 12.28 -5.29 9.29
C LEU A 90 11.95 -6.23 10.44
N GLY A 91 11.00 -7.14 10.22
CA GLY A 91 10.60 -8.15 11.18
C GLY A 91 11.75 -9.11 11.47
N SER A 92 11.84 -9.53 12.71
CA SER A 92 12.65 -10.67 13.09
C SER A 92 12.08 -11.95 12.48
N GLN A 93 12.88 -13.01 12.38
CA GLN A 93 12.35 -14.32 11.99
C GLN A 93 11.44 -14.96 13.06
N HIS A 94 11.03 -14.20 14.08
CA HIS A 94 10.24 -14.67 15.19
C HIS A 94 8.84 -15.13 14.73
N PRO A 95 8.34 -16.29 15.20
CA PRO A 95 7.06 -16.84 14.76
C PRO A 95 5.86 -15.91 14.97
N LEU A 96 5.85 -15.11 16.04
CA LEU A 96 4.74 -14.19 16.32
C LEU A 96 4.62 -13.08 15.30
N GLU A 97 5.73 -12.43 14.92
CA GLU A 97 5.72 -11.35 13.93
C GLU A 97 5.30 -11.88 12.55
N ARG A 98 5.77 -13.08 12.19
CA ARG A 98 5.30 -13.78 11.00
C ARG A 98 3.79 -14.09 11.05
N GLY A 99 3.29 -14.48 12.22
CA GLY A 99 1.87 -14.71 12.46
C GLY A 99 1.03 -13.45 12.22
N ILE A 100 1.51 -12.28 12.66
CA ILE A 100 0.86 -10.98 12.44
C ILE A 100 0.81 -10.65 10.95
N ILE A 101 1.92 -10.77 10.23
CA ILE A 101 1.99 -10.51 8.78
C ILE A 101 1.00 -11.42 8.03
N ARG A 102 0.99 -12.71 8.36
CA ARG A 102 0.06 -13.68 7.78
C ARG A 102 -1.40 -13.27 8.02
N GLN A 103 -1.74 -12.87 9.25
CA GLN A 103 -3.10 -12.43 9.59
C GLN A 103 -3.51 -11.16 8.85
N GLN A 104 -2.61 -10.19 8.68
CA GLN A 104 -2.89 -8.99 7.88
C GLN A 104 -3.20 -9.33 6.43
N ILE A 105 -2.38 -10.19 5.81
CA ILE A 105 -2.62 -10.63 4.42
C ILE A 105 -3.99 -11.32 4.30
N ILE A 106 -4.27 -12.31 5.16
CA ILE A 106 -5.54 -13.05 5.14
C ILE A 106 -6.73 -12.13 5.44
N GLY A 107 -6.56 -11.16 6.34
CA GLY A 107 -7.62 -10.23 6.74
C GLY A 107 -8.00 -9.23 5.65
N TYR A 108 -7.03 -8.74 4.87
CA TYR A 108 -7.25 -7.66 3.91
C TYR A 108 -7.37 -8.11 2.46
N LEU A 109 -6.83 -9.28 2.08
CA LEU A 109 -6.95 -9.79 0.72
C LEU A 109 -8.41 -9.89 0.21
N PRO A 110 -9.40 -10.34 1.01
CA PRO A 110 -10.80 -10.39 0.59
C PRO A 110 -11.41 -9.01 0.27
N LEU A 111 -10.90 -7.92 0.88
CA LEU A 111 -11.36 -6.57 0.55
C LEU A 111 -10.95 -6.19 -0.88
N PHE A 112 -9.74 -6.56 -1.28
CA PHE A 112 -9.24 -6.35 -2.64
C PHE A 112 -9.95 -7.24 -3.65
N GLU A 113 -10.28 -8.50 -3.29
CA GLU A 113 -11.14 -9.37 -4.11
C GLU A 113 -12.48 -8.72 -4.40
N SER A 114 -13.17 -8.22 -3.37
CA SER A 114 -14.45 -7.53 -3.53
C SER A 114 -14.33 -6.28 -4.43
N ALA A 115 -13.22 -5.55 -4.35
CA ALA A 115 -12.98 -4.40 -5.20
C ALA A 115 -12.75 -4.79 -6.68
N VAL A 116 -12.09 -5.91 -6.95
CA VAL A 116 -11.96 -6.48 -8.32
C VAL A 116 -13.31 -6.91 -8.87
N GLU A 117 -14.13 -7.60 -8.07
CA GLU A 117 -15.49 -8.01 -8.46
C GLU A 117 -16.37 -6.80 -8.84
N LYS A 118 -16.17 -5.68 -8.13
CA LYS A 118 -16.82 -4.39 -8.41
C LYS A 118 -16.19 -3.62 -9.57
N LYS A 119 -15.17 -4.18 -10.23
CA LYS A 119 -14.42 -3.57 -11.35
C LYS A 119 -13.74 -2.25 -10.99
N LEU A 120 -13.33 -2.11 -9.73
CA LEU A 120 -12.64 -0.91 -9.25
C LEU A 120 -11.16 -0.91 -9.69
N PHE A 121 -10.57 -2.07 -9.99
CA PHE A 121 -9.25 -2.17 -10.61
C PHE A 121 -9.05 -3.50 -11.35
N GLY A 122 -7.93 -3.63 -12.08
CA GLY A 122 -7.67 -4.74 -13.00
C GLY A 122 -7.40 -6.10 -12.33
N GLU A 123 -8.04 -7.15 -12.84
CA GLU A 123 -7.90 -8.54 -12.36
C GLU A 123 -6.45 -9.07 -12.49
N ASP A 124 -5.75 -8.70 -13.56
CA ASP A 124 -4.36 -9.14 -13.77
C ASP A 124 -3.41 -8.59 -12.68
N VAL A 125 -3.62 -7.33 -12.29
CA VAL A 125 -2.87 -6.68 -11.21
C VAL A 125 -3.18 -7.35 -9.88
N TYR A 126 -4.47 -7.66 -9.65
CA TYR A 126 -4.92 -8.40 -8.48
C TYR A 126 -4.22 -9.75 -8.35
N ARG A 127 -4.40 -10.63 -9.35
CA ARG A 127 -3.97 -12.03 -9.30
C ARG A 127 -2.47 -12.15 -9.03
N SER A 128 -1.66 -11.39 -9.76
CA SER A 128 -0.20 -11.48 -9.65
C SER A 128 0.34 -11.11 -8.25
N ARG A 129 -0.27 -10.12 -7.60
CA ARG A 129 0.15 -9.70 -6.25
C ARG A 129 -0.51 -10.54 -5.16
N ALA A 130 -1.75 -10.95 -5.35
CA ALA A 130 -2.45 -11.86 -4.43
C ALA A 130 -1.68 -13.17 -4.27
N GLU A 131 -1.20 -13.75 -5.38
CA GLU A 131 -0.32 -14.92 -5.37
C GLU A 131 0.97 -14.67 -4.59
N SER A 132 1.60 -13.51 -4.78
CA SER A 132 2.83 -13.13 -4.07
C SER A 132 2.59 -13.00 -2.56
N LEU A 133 1.49 -12.34 -2.17
CA LEU A 133 1.09 -12.18 -0.78
C LEU A 133 0.73 -13.51 -0.12
N MET A 134 -0.01 -14.39 -0.81
CA MET A 134 -0.34 -15.72 -0.29
C MET A 134 0.90 -16.60 -0.15
N ALA A 135 1.85 -16.53 -1.08
CA ALA A 135 3.13 -17.22 -0.96
C ALA A 135 3.92 -16.79 0.30
N ILE A 136 3.88 -15.49 0.62
CA ILE A 136 4.47 -14.94 1.86
C ILE A 136 3.70 -15.41 3.09
N ALA A 137 2.36 -15.31 3.07
CA ALA A 137 1.49 -15.66 4.18
C ALA A 137 1.64 -17.13 4.61
N ASP A 138 1.69 -18.04 3.63
CA ASP A 138 1.78 -19.49 3.87
C ASP A 138 3.22 -20.02 3.83
N LYS A 139 4.21 -19.15 3.62
CA LYS A 139 5.64 -19.51 3.56
C LYS A 139 5.89 -20.66 2.57
N THR A 140 5.32 -20.53 1.38
CA THR A 140 5.45 -21.55 0.33
C THR A 140 6.84 -21.51 -0.30
N ALA A 141 7.17 -22.51 -1.13
CA ALA A 141 8.43 -22.53 -1.88
C ALA A 141 8.60 -21.32 -2.83
N ALA A 142 7.51 -20.63 -3.18
CA ALA A 142 7.53 -19.45 -4.03
C ALA A 142 7.79 -18.14 -3.26
N MET A 143 7.86 -18.18 -1.92
CA MET A 143 8.02 -16.98 -1.09
C MET A 143 9.26 -16.16 -1.47
N ASP A 144 10.41 -16.80 -1.68
CA ASP A 144 11.65 -16.09 -2.00
C ASP A 144 11.54 -15.33 -3.34
N GLN A 145 10.87 -15.93 -4.32
CA GLN A 145 10.59 -15.28 -5.60
C GLN A 145 9.61 -14.10 -5.44
N ALA A 146 8.57 -14.27 -4.63
CA ALA A 146 7.62 -13.20 -4.31
C ALA A 146 8.33 -12.01 -3.63
N MET A 147 9.19 -12.30 -2.65
CA MET A 147 10.00 -11.29 -1.96
C MET A 147 10.98 -10.60 -2.91
N ALA A 148 11.64 -11.34 -3.81
CA ALA A 148 12.54 -10.75 -4.81
C ALA A 148 11.80 -9.81 -5.78
N LYS A 149 10.59 -10.15 -6.20
CA LYS A 149 9.76 -9.28 -7.05
C LYS A 149 9.38 -7.99 -6.35
N LEU A 150 8.94 -8.07 -5.09
CA LEU A 150 8.60 -6.89 -4.29
C LEU A 150 9.84 -6.06 -3.95
N ALA A 151 10.99 -6.68 -3.76
CA ALA A 151 12.27 -5.99 -3.58
C ALA A 151 12.63 -5.11 -4.78
N LEU A 152 12.59 -5.68 -5.99
CA LEU A 152 12.84 -4.94 -7.22
C LEU A 152 11.90 -3.75 -7.39
N GLU A 153 10.62 -3.92 -7.04
CA GLU A 153 9.65 -2.83 -7.09
C GLU A 153 9.95 -1.75 -6.05
N TYR A 154 10.31 -2.13 -4.83
CA TYR A 154 10.63 -1.19 -3.75
C TYR A 154 11.93 -0.40 -3.98
N ASP A 155 12.93 -1.04 -4.59
CA ASP A 155 14.21 -0.42 -4.91
C ASP A 155 14.10 0.56 -6.09
N ALA A 156 13.07 0.41 -6.93
CA ALA A 156 12.79 1.32 -8.04
C ALA A 156 12.01 2.59 -7.62
N LEU A 157 11.72 2.79 -6.34
CA LEU A 157 11.02 3.97 -5.77
C LEU A 157 11.96 5.12 -5.41
#